data_AF-A0A653DPD7-F1
#
_entry.id   AF-A0A653DPD7-F1
#
_cell.length_a   1.000
_cell.length_b   1.000
_cell.length_c   1.000
_cell.angle_alpha   90.00
_cell.angle_beta   90.00
_cell.angle_gamma   90.00
#
_symmetry.space_group_name_H-M   'P 1'
#
loop_
_entity.id
_entity.type
_entity.pdbx_description
1 polymer ?
#
loop_
_entity_poly.entity_id
_entity_poly.type
_entity_poly.pdbx_seq_one_letter_code
_entity_poly.pdbx_strand_id
1 'polypeptide(L)'
;MLRQICCYLLAQAAIFSCYALAVDDLPPEFPRCHRNDPQIEKCLMDAAETVRPYLRSGVPGLLPSIQNYTLKEVVMKDGNDALNYKMEMPNVIFYGIDDYQMKRIRFDFAQIYTLLAKLIERRIDE
;
A
#
# COMPACT_ATOMS: atom_id res chain seq x y z
N MET A 1 13.29 -46.94 28.85
CA MET A 1 12.27 -46.04 29.46
C MET A 1 12.78 -44.60 29.60
N LEU A 2 13.78 -44.30 30.44
CA LEU A 2 14.27 -42.93 30.68
C LEU A 2 14.83 -42.22 29.42
N ARG A 3 15.46 -42.99 28.54
CA ARG A 3 16.06 -42.50 27.29
C ARG A 3 15.01 -42.10 26.24
N GLN A 4 13.84 -42.76 26.22
CA GLN A 4 12.72 -42.41 25.33
C GLN A 4 12.02 -41.11 25.77
N ILE A 5 11.84 -40.93 27.09
CA ILE A 5 11.19 -39.76 27.68
C ILE A 5 12.03 -38.50 27.43
N CYS A 6 13.36 -38.62 27.51
CA CYS A 6 14.28 -37.51 27.25
C CYS A 6 14.21 -37.03 25.80
N CYS A 7 14.17 -37.94 24.82
CA CYS A 7 14.00 -37.56 23.41
C CYS A 7 12.64 -36.89 23.13
N TYR A 8 11.58 -37.32 23.82
CA TYR A 8 10.24 -36.75 23.63
C TYR A 8 10.13 -35.32 24.19
N LEU A 9 10.74 -35.05 25.35
CA LEU A 9 10.80 -33.72 25.95
C LEU A 9 11.69 -32.76 25.15
N LEU A 10 12.83 -33.23 24.62
CA LEU A 10 13.69 -32.43 23.75
C LEU A 10 13.00 -32.10 22.41
N ALA A 11 12.21 -33.03 21.87
CA ALA A 11 11.43 -32.80 20.65
C ALA A 11 10.31 -31.76 20.86
N GLN A 12 9.61 -31.78 22.01
CA GLN A 12 8.57 -30.78 22.32
C GLN A 12 9.15 -29.37 22.51
N ALA A 13 10.34 -29.23 23.11
CA ALA A 13 10.99 -27.93 23.26
C ALA A 13 11.39 -27.30 21.91
N ALA A 14 11.83 -28.11 20.94
CA ALA A 14 12.16 -27.63 19.59
C ALA A 14 10.91 -27.18 18.81
N ILE A 15 9.76 -27.82 19.03
CA ILE A 15 8.49 -27.46 18.38
C ILE A 15 7.93 -26.16 18.96
N PHE A 16 8.07 -25.90 20.27
CA PHE A 16 7.60 -24.66 20.90
C PHE A 16 8.43 -23.43 20.48
N SER A 17 9.74 -23.62 20.21
CA SER A 17 10.66 -22.57 19.74
C SER A 17 10.35 -22.06 18.32
N CYS A 18 9.64 -22.85 17.50
CA CYS A 18 9.41 -22.54 16.09
C CYS A 18 8.22 -21.59 15.82
N TYR A 19 7.38 -21.30 16.82
CA TYR A 19 6.20 -20.44 16.63
C TYR A 19 6.50 -18.93 16.66
N ALA A 20 7.74 -18.51 16.93
CA ALA A 20 8.08 -17.10 17.14
C ALA A 20 8.67 -16.39 15.90
N LEU A 21 8.51 -16.94 14.70
CA LEU A 21 9.11 -16.38 13.49
C LEU A 21 8.04 -15.96 12.47
N ALA A 22 7.87 -14.65 12.37
CA ALA A 22 7.59 -13.84 11.17
C ALA A 22 6.53 -12.77 11.45
N VAL A 23 6.93 -11.67 12.11
CA VAL A 23 6.28 -10.38 11.94
C VAL A 23 7.31 -9.51 11.24
N ASP A 24 7.08 -9.19 9.96
CA ASP A 24 7.82 -8.13 9.29
C ASP A 24 7.45 -6.82 10.01
N ASP A 25 8.26 -6.45 11.00
CA ASP A 25 7.95 -5.32 11.87
C ASP A 25 8.23 -4.02 11.11
N LEU A 26 7.14 -3.34 10.74
CA LEU A 26 7.21 -1.92 10.42
C LEU A 26 7.84 -1.16 11.60
N PRO A 27 8.50 -0.01 11.34
CA PRO A 27 9.04 0.83 12.39
C PRO A 27 7.99 1.10 13.48
N PRO A 28 8.39 1.15 14.76
CA PRO A 28 7.44 1.28 15.87
C PRO A 28 6.61 2.58 15.81
N GLU A 29 7.08 3.60 15.10
CA GLU A 29 6.38 4.86 14.87
C GLU A 29 5.27 4.76 13.82
N PHE A 30 5.25 3.69 13.02
CA PHE A 30 4.24 3.47 11.99
C PHE A 30 2.95 2.87 12.61
N PRO A 31 1.78 3.51 12.42
CA PRO A 31 0.51 3.00 12.95
C PRO A 31 0.12 1.63 12.38
N ARG A 32 -0.16 0.66 13.27
CA ARG A 32 -0.66 -0.66 12.89
C ARG A 32 -2.19 -0.67 12.85
N CYS A 33 -2.75 -0.57 11.66
CA CYS A 33 -4.19 -0.50 11.44
C CYS A 33 -4.82 -1.88 11.28
N HIS A 34 -5.73 -2.24 12.19
CA HIS A 34 -6.43 -3.53 12.17
C HIS A 34 -7.73 -3.43 11.37
N ARG A 35 -8.01 -4.42 10.52
CA ARG A 35 -9.19 -4.39 9.61
C ARG A 35 -10.53 -4.22 10.32
N ASN A 36 -10.63 -4.74 11.54
CA ASN A 36 -11.87 -4.70 12.33
C ASN A 36 -11.95 -3.50 13.29
N ASP A 37 -10.99 -2.56 13.20
CA ASP A 37 -10.99 -1.36 14.03
C ASP A 37 -12.12 -0.42 13.61
N PRO A 38 -13.06 -0.04 14.51
CA PRO A 38 -14.11 0.92 14.19
C PRO A 38 -13.57 2.31 13.80
N GLN A 39 -12.31 2.62 14.12
CA GLN A 39 -11.60 3.85 13.76
C GLN A 39 -10.52 3.63 12.68
N ILE A 40 -10.67 2.60 11.84
CA ILE A 40 -9.72 2.28 10.76
C ILE A 40 -9.40 3.49 9.87
N GLU A 41 -10.40 4.32 9.51
CA GLU A 41 -10.18 5.50 8.68
C GLU A 41 -9.20 6.48 9.33
N LYS A 42 -9.33 6.71 10.64
CA LYS A 42 -8.42 7.57 11.39
C LYS A 42 -7.01 6.97 11.45
N CYS A 43 -6.90 5.67 11.75
CA CYS A 43 -5.61 5.00 11.77
C CYS A 43 -4.89 5.10 10.42
N LEU A 44 -5.61 4.92 9.31
CA LEU A 44 -5.06 5.04 7.97
C LEU A 44 -4.64 6.48 7.64
N MET A 45 -5.40 7.48 8.11
CA MET A 45 -5.00 8.89 7.99
C MET A 45 -3.71 9.17 8.74
N ASP A 46 -3.62 8.72 10.00
CA ASP A 46 -2.41 8.87 10.81
C ASP A 46 -1.22 8.17 10.15
N ALA A 47 -1.43 6.96 9.60
CA ALA A 47 -0.39 6.23 8.87
C ALA A 47 0.07 6.98 7.61
N ALA A 48 -0.86 7.56 6.85
CA ALA A 48 -0.53 8.33 5.66
C ALA A 48 0.29 9.60 5.99
N GLU A 49 0.00 10.26 7.11
CA GLU A 49 0.76 11.43 7.57
C GLU A 49 2.15 11.03 8.10
N THR A 50 2.28 9.87 8.77
CA THR A 50 3.60 9.32 9.15
C THR A 50 4.49 9.06 7.94
N VAL A 51 3.90 8.66 6.80
CA VAL A 51 4.64 8.37 5.57
C VAL A 51 4.99 9.65 4.78
N ARG A 52 4.24 10.74 4.96
CA ARG A 52 4.38 11.99 4.18
C ARG A 52 5.82 12.51 4.07
N PRO A 53 6.64 12.57 5.14
CA PRO A 53 8.02 13.05 5.05
C PRO A 53 8.87 12.20 4.10
N TYR A 54 8.66 10.88 4.11
CA TYR A 54 9.39 9.94 3.25
C TYR A 54 8.95 10.03 1.79
N LEU A 55 7.67 10.35 1.52
CA LEU A 55 7.23 10.66 0.16
C LEU A 55 7.93 11.94 -0.35
N ARG A 56 8.03 12.95 0.52
CA ARG A 56 8.66 14.24 0.19
C ARG A 56 10.16 14.10 -0.07
N SER A 57 10.91 13.40 0.78
CA SER A 57 12.36 13.23 0.59
C SER A 57 12.72 12.12 -0.41
N GLY A 58 11.81 11.17 -0.60
CA GLY A 58 12.14 9.87 -1.18
C GLY A 58 12.86 8.96 -0.18
N VAL A 59 12.94 7.68 -0.54
CA VAL A 59 13.69 6.61 0.13
C VAL A 59 14.64 6.00 -0.91
N PRO A 60 15.97 6.14 -0.75
CA PRO A 60 16.95 5.64 -1.72
C PRO A 60 16.73 4.17 -2.06
N GLY A 61 16.66 3.84 -3.36
CA GLY A 61 16.49 2.48 -3.85
C GLY A 61 15.07 1.90 -3.79
N LEU A 62 14.12 2.61 -3.16
CA LEU A 62 12.73 2.15 -3.04
C LEU A 62 11.74 3.14 -3.66
N LEU A 63 11.79 4.40 -3.24
CA LEU A 63 10.79 5.41 -3.60
C LEU A 63 11.47 6.73 -3.97
N PRO A 64 11.27 7.27 -5.18
CA PRO A 64 11.74 8.62 -5.48
C PRO A 64 10.96 9.66 -4.69
N SER A 65 11.54 10.84 -4.53
CA SER A 65 10.81 12.00 -4.02
C SER A 65 9.61 12.32 -4.92
N ILE A 66 8.46 12.60 -4.32
CA ILE A 66 7.30 13.12 -5.05
C ILE A 66 7.43 14.62 -5.34
N GLN A 67 8.38 15.30 -4.68
CA GLN A 67 8.65 16.71 -4.94
C GLN A 67 9.30 16.84 -6.33
N ASN A 68 8.72 17.67 -7.21
CA ASN A 68 9.18 17.87 -8.59
C ASN A 68 9.18 16.58 -9.43
N TYR A 69 8.20 15.70 -9.19
CA TYR A 69 8.06 14.47 -9.96
C TYR A 69 7.78 14.79 -11.44
N THR A 70 8.55 14.17 -12.33
CA THR A 70 8.45 14.38 -13.78
C THR A 70 7.83 13.17 -14.47
N LEU A 71 6.69 13.37 -15.13
CA LEU A 71 6.13 12.40 -16.06
C LEU A 71 6.74 12.60 -17.44
N LYS A 72 7.29 11.51 -18.01
CA LYS A 72 7.91 11.54 -19.35
C LYS A 72 6.92 11.98 -20.42
N GLU A 73 5.69 11.48 -20.33
CA GLU A 73 4.65 11.77 -21.29
C GLU A 73 3.26 11.62 -20.64
N VAL A 74 2.39 12.57 -20.89
CA VAL A 74 0.97 12.50 -20.55
C VAL A 74 0.18 12.63 -21.84
N VAL A 75 -0.60 11.60 -22.16
CA VAL A 75 -1.48 11.59 -23.34
C VAL A 75 -2.93 11.64 -22.87
N MET A 76 -3.64 12.70 -23.24
CA MET A 76 -5.08 12.82 -23.00
C MET A 76 -5.82 12.64 -24.32
N LYS A 77 -6.81 11.75 -24.32
CA LYS A 77 -7.72 11.52 -25.44
C LYS A 77 -9.13 11.61 -24.92
N ASP A 78 -9.93 12.45 -25.53
CA ASP A 78 -11.34 12.61 -25.17
C ASP A 78 -12.11 13.17 -26.37
N GLY A 79 -13.42 13.04 -26.35
CA GLY A 79 -14.27 13.41 -27.47
C GLY A 79 -15.59 12.67 -27.56
N ASN A 80 -16.35 13.02 -28.58
CA ASN A 80 -17.61 12.39 -28.96
C ASN A 80 -17.71 12.27 -30.50
N ASP A 81 -18.88 11.85 -30.99
CA ASP A 81 -19.11 11.64 -32.43
C ASP A 81 -18.87 12.88 -33.30
N ALA A 82 -19.00 14.09 -32.74
CA ALA A 82 -18.84 15.34 -33.47
C ALA A 82 -17.41 15.93 -33.38
N LEU A 83 -16.69 15.67 -32.29
CA LEU A 83 -15.34 16.19 -32.08
C LEU A 83 -14.51 15.26 -31.21
N ASN A 84 -13.34 14.88 -31.71
CA ASN A 84 -12.34 14.11 -31.00
C ASN A 84 -11.05 14.91 -30.87
N TYR A 85 -10.41 14.87 -29.70
CA TYR A 85 -9.13 15.52 -29.49
C TYR A 85 -8.11 14.60 -28.82
N LYS A 86 -6.83 14.86 -29.13
CA LYS A 86 -5.67 14.18 -28.56
C LYS A 86 -4.65 15.24 -28.18
N MET A 87 -4.24 15.24 -26.91
CA MET A 87 -3.22 16.13 -26.37
C MET A 87 -2.05 15.29 -25.85
N GLU A 88 -0.85 15.57 -26.35
CA GLU A 88 0.40 14.94 -25.91
C GLU A 88 1.25 15.97 -25.20
N MET A 89 1.60 15.71 -23.95
CA MET A 89 2.42 16.60 -23.13
C MET A 89 3.68 15.84 -22.68
N PRO A 90 4.82 16.05 -23.33
CA PRO A 90 6.08 15.48 -22.88
C PRO A 90 6.65 16.27 -21.70
N ASN A 91 7.36 15.58 -20.80
CA ASN A 91 8.11 16.16 -19.68
C ASN A 91 7.28 17.05 -18.74
N VAL A 92 6.11 16.57 -18.31
CA VAL A 92 5.25 17.27 -17.35
C VAL A 92 5.84 17.17 -15.96
N ILE A 93 6.04 18.32 -15.30
CA ILE A 93 6.59 18.40 -13.94
C ILE A 93 5.47 18.79 -12.98
N PHE A 94 5.30 18.02 -11.90
CA PHE A 94 4.33 18.30 -10.84
C PHE A 94 5.00 19.04 -9.68
N TYR A 95 4.47 20.21 -9.35
CA TYR A 95 4.90 21.02 -8.21
C TYR A 95 3.85 21.00 -7.10
N GLY A 96 4.30 21.01 -5.84
CA GLY A 96 3.43 21.20 -4.67
C GLY A 96 2.63 19.96 -4.23
N ILE A 97 2.78 18.82 -4.90
CA ILE A 97 2.09 17.57 -4.49
C ILE A 97 2.63 17.01 -3.18
N ASP A 98 3.82 17.43 -2.77
CA ASP A 98 4.48 17.07 -1.51
C ASP A 98 3.88 17.77 -0.28
N ASP A 99 3.11 18.84 -0.46
CA ASP A 99 2.40 19.55 0.61
C ASP A 99 0.91 19.18 0.66
N TYR A 100 0.59 17.92 0.37
CA TYR A 100 -0.78 17.45 0.48
C TYR A 100 -1.23 17.45 1.95
N GLN A 101 -2.53 17.66 2.13
CA GLN A 101 -3.22 17.49 3.41
C GLN A 101 -4.38 16.53 3.22
N MET A 102 -4.30 15.39 3.90
CA MET A 102 -5.35 14.40 3.81
C MET A 102 -6.55 14.83 4.66
N LYS A 103 -7.67 15.16 4.00
CA LYS A 103 -8.88 15.63 4.71
C LYS A 103 -9.77 14.49 5.19
N ARG A 104 -9.89 13.42 4.40
CA ARG A 104 -10.75 12.26 4.66
C ARG A 104 -10.21 11.04 3.92
N ILE A 105 -10.29 9.88 4.57
CA ILE A 105 -10.23 8.56 3.93
C ILE A 105 -11.58 7.89 4.15
N ARG A 106 -12.13 7.27 3.11
CA ARG A 106 -13.26 6.34 3.24
C ARG A 106 -12.76 4.95 2.94
N PHE A 107 -12.95 4.03 3.88
CA PHE A 107 -12.45 2.67 3.72
C PHE A 107 -13.57 1.65 3.93
N ASP A 108 -13.93 0.94 2.86
CA ASP A 108 -14.91 -0.15 2.88
C ASP A 108 -14.29 -1.42 2.29
N PHE A 109 -14.04 -2.41 3.14
CA PHE A 109 -13.47 -3.69 2.73
C PHE A 109 -14.38 -4.44 1.75
N ALA A 110 -15.71 -4.34 1.87
CA ALA A 110 -16.64 -5.03 0.98
C ALA A 110 -16.53 -4.47 -0.44
N GLN A 111 -16.42 -3.14 -0.57
CA GLN A 111 -16.25 -2.47 -1.85
C GLN A 111 -14.97 -2.91 -2.57
N ILE A 112 -13.87 -3.12 -1.84
CA ILE A 112 -12.61 -3.58 -2.42
C ILE A 112 -12.76 -4.96 -3.08
N TYR A 113 -13.44 -5.90 -2.44
CA TYR A 113 -13.68 -7.23 -3.03
C TYR A 113 -14.54 -7.15 -4.30
N THR A 114 -15.54 -6.26 -4.33
CA THR A 114 -16.37 -6.04 -5.52
C THR A 114 -15.56 -5.43 -6.67
N LEU A 115 -14.66 -4.48 -6.38
CA LEU A 115 -13.78 -3.89 -7.39
C LEU A 115 -12.82 -4.94 -7.97
N LEU A 116 -12.24 -5.78 -7.12
CA LEU A 116 -11.35 -6.87 -7.56
C LEU A 116 -12.09 -7.85 -8.47
N ALA A 117 -13.32 -8.24 -8.13
CA ALA A 117 -14.15 -9.08 -8.99
C ALA A 117 -14.38 -8.44 -10.37
N LYS A 118 -14.76 -7.16 -10.41
CA LYS A 118 -14.96 -6.42 -11.66
C LYS A 118 -13.68 -6.24 -12.49
N LEU A 119 -12.52 -6.13 -11.84
CA LEU A 119 -11.23 -6.05 -12.54
C LEU A 119 -10.81 -7.40 -13.13
N ILE A 120 -11.14 -8.50 -12.46
CA ILE A 120 -10.92 -9.85 -12.99
C ILE A 120 -11.84 -10.08 -14.20
N GLU A 121 -13.11 -9.70 -14.11
CA GLU A 121 -14.05 -9.77 -15.24
C GLU A 121 -13.56 -8.94 -16.44
N ARG A 122 -13.17 -7.67 -16.23
CA ARG A 122 -12.66 -6.83 -17.32
C ARG A 122 -11.38 -7.34 -17.99
N ARG A 123 -10.55 -8.11 -17.28
CA ARG A 123 -9.36 -8.76 -17.87
C ARG A 123 -9.74 -9.97 -18.73
N ILE A 124 -10.89 -10.60 -18.52
CA ILE A 124 -11.36 -11.73 -19.33
C ILE A 124 -11.97 -11.24 -20.66
N ASP A 125 -12.45 -9.99 -20.70
CA ASP A 125 -13.04 -9.36 -21.88
C ASP A 125 -12.04 -8.62 -22.80
N GLU A 126 -10.74 -8.66 -22.48
CA GLU A 126 -9.62 -8.07 -23.26
C GLU A 126 -8.72 -9.18 -23.84
#